data_AF-A0A2E7PKT9-F1
#
_entry.id   AF-A0A2E7PKT9-F1
#
_cell.length_a   1.000
_cell.length_b   1.000
_cell.length_c   1.000
_cell.angle_alpha   90.00
_cell.angle_beta   90.00
_cell.angle_gamma   90.00
#
_symmetry.space_group_name_H-M   'P 1'
#
loop_
_entity.id
_entity.type
_entity.pdbx_description
1 polymer ?
#
loop_
_entity_poly.entity_id
_entity_poly.type
_entity_poly.pdbx_seq_one_letter_code
_entity_poly.pdbx_strand_id
1 'polypeptide(L)' 'MLGALPSKTGLLGLISVETEAVESAEEVSAHIRAALSHVPADRLIVAPDCSIKYLSRESANGKLRAMVGGA' A
#
# COMPACT_ATOMS: atom_id res chain seq x y z
N MET A 1 12.08 7.51 -7.11
CA MET A 1 12.65 8.49 -6.15
C MET A 1 12.54 8.00 -4.70
N LEU A 2 12.85 6.71 -4.42
CA LEU A 2 12.90 6.15 -3.05
C LEU A 2 14.33 6.13 -2.50
N GLY A 3 15.32 5.77 -3.33
CA GLY A 3 16.75 5.78 -2.94
C GLY A 3 17.35 7.17 -2.65
N ALA A 4 16.63 8.25 -2.93
CA ALA A 4 17.09 9.62 -2.64
C ALA A 4 16.94 10.00 -1.15
N LEU A 5 16.17 9.23 -0.38
CA LEU A 5 15.89 9.48 1.05
C LEU A 5 16.29 8.26 1.91
N PRO A 6 17.57 7.86 1.92
CA PRO A 6 18.00 6.55 2.40
C PRO A 6 17.79 6.34 3.90
N SER A 7 17.68 7.40 4.71
CA SER A 7 17.54 7.35 6.17
C SER A 7 16.13 7.60 6.69
N LYS A 8 15.15 7.84 5.81
CA LYS A 8 13.78 8.18 6.21
C LYS A 8 12.87 6.95 6.18
N THR A 9 11.95 6.87 7.13
CA THR A 9 10.80 5.96 7.05
C THR A 9 9.80 6.54 6.05
N GLY A 10 9.40 5.73 5.07
CA GLY A 10 8.46 6.11 4.03
C GLY A 10 7.09 5.50 4.27
N LEU A 11 6.05 6.32 4.29
CA LEU A 11 4.67 5.88 4.12
C LEU A 11 4.38 5.82 2.63
N LEU A 12 4.13 4.62 2.12
CA LEU A 12 3.99 4.36 0.69
C LEU A 12 2.57 3.95 0.35
N GLY A 13 1.95 4.74 -0.52
CA GLY A 13 0.66 4.46 -1.13
C GLY A 13 0.75 3.31 -2.13
N LEU A 14 0.31 2.11 -1.75
CA LEU A 14 0.38 0.90 -2.59
C LEU A 14 -0.99 0.40 -3.05
N ILE A 15 -2.05 1.02 -2.57
CA ILE A 15 -3.45 0.68 -2.85
C ILE A 15 -4.09 1.84 -3.58
N SER A 16 -4.74 1.57 -4.71
CA SER A 16 -5.46 2.58 -5.48
C SER A 16 -6.75 2.95 -4.78
N VAL A 17 -7.06 4.24 -4.74
CA VAL A 17 -8.33 4.77 -4.24
C VAL A 17 -9.16 5.43 -5.34
N GLU A 18 -8.76 5.25 -6.60
CA GLU A 18 -9.48 5.79 -7.76
C GLU A 18 -10.73 4.98 -8.12
N THR A 19 -10.79 3.72 -7.67
CA THR A 19 -11.89 2.79 -7.99
C THR A 19 -12.37 2.03 -6.77
N GLU A 20 -13.60 1.52 -6.85
CA GLU A 20 -14.20 0.63 -5.84
C GLU A 20 -13.60 -0.79 -5.88
N ALA A 21 -12.84 -1.15 -6.92
CA ALA A 21 -12.29 -2.50 -7.08
C ALA A 21 -11.27 -2.79 -5.97
N VAL A 22 -11.46 -3.90 -5.26
CA VAL A 22 -10.58 -4.34 -4.17
C VAL A 22 -9.43 -5.17 -4.75
N GLU A 23 -8.20 -4.76 -4.46
CA GLU A 23 -6.99 -5.50 -4.82
C GLU A 23 -6.93 -6.85 -4.12
N SER A 24 -6.35 -7.86 -4.78
CA SER A 24 -6.00 -9.12 -4.14
C SER A 24 -4.80 -8.98 -3.21
N ALA A 25 -4.69 -9.87 -2.22
CA ALA A 25 -3.53 -9.90 -1.32
C ALA A 25 -2.22 -10.13 -2.10
N GLU A 26 -2.27 -10.92 -3.17
CA GLU A 26 -1.15 -11.22 -4.05
C GLU A 26 -0.64 -9.96 -4.77
N GLU A 27 -1.55 -9.15 -5.34
CA GLU A 27 -1.21 -7.86 -5.97
C GLU A 27 -0.56 -6.91 -4.96
N VAL A 28 -1.14 -6.79 -3.77
CA VAL A 28 -0.57 -5.95 -2.70
C VAL A 28 0.83 -6.44 -2.31
N SER A 29 1.03 -7.74 -2.15
CA SER A 29 2.33 -8.32 -1.81
C SER A 29 3.38 -8.06 -2.89
N ALA A 30 2.97 -8.04 -4.17
CA ALA A 30 3.85 -7.74 -5.29
C ALA A 30 4.31 -6.27 -5.25
N HIS A 31 3.40 -5.34 -4.94
CA HIS A 31 3.73 -3.93 -4.73
C HIS A 31 4.69 -3.72 -3.56
N ILE A 32 4.46 -4.41 -2.44
CA ILE A 32 5.34 -4.34 -1.26
C ILE A 32 6.75 -4.83 -1.62
N ARG A 33 6.87 -5.98 -2.30
CA ARG A 33 8.18 -6.51 -2.75
C ARG A 33 8.91 -5.55 -3.70
N ALA A 34 8.19 -4.88 -4.59
CA ALA A 34 8.76 -3.84 -5.45
C ALA A 34 9.30 -2.66 -4.62
N ALA A 35 8.57 -2.20 -3.61
CA ALA A 35 9.03 -1.15 -2.70
C ALA A 35 10.26 -1.57 -1.87
N LEU A 36 10.29 -2.81 -1.39
CA LEU A 36 11.40 -3.37 -0.60
C LEU A 36 12.71 -3.48 -1.39
N SER A 37 12.65 -3.44 -2.72
CA SER A 37 13.84 -3.36 -3.59
C SER A 37 14.55 -2.01 -3.49
N HIS A 38 13.91 -1.01 -2.87
CA HIS A 38 14.43 0.36 -2.74
C HIS A 38 14.56 0.86 -1.30
N VAL A 39 13.82 0.28 -0.35
CA VAL A 39 13.75 0.72 1.05
C VAL A 39 13.76 -0.52 1.94
N PRO A 40 14.56 -0.57 3.03
CA PRO A 40 14.54 -1.70 3.93
C PRO A 40 13.17 -1.83 4.64
N ALA A 41 12.80 -3.06 5.00
CA ALA A 41 11.47 -3.38 5.53
C ALA A 41 11.12 -2.64 6.83
N ASP A 42 12.10 -2.36 7.68
CA ASP A 42 11.95 -1.60 8.93
C ASP A 42 11.61 -0.11 8.70
N ARG A 43 11.69 0.36 7.45
CA ARG A 43 11.42 1.75 7.04
C ARG A 43 10.24 1.89 6.09
N LEU A 44 9.52 0.80 5.79
CA LEU A 44 8.37 0.81 4.90
C LEU A 44 7.08 0.75 5.72
N ILE A 45 6.24 1.79 5.60
CA ILE A 45 4.86 1.78 6.09
C ILE A 45 3.95 1.64 4.88
N VAL A 46 3.17 0.56 4.83
CA VAL A 46 2.20 0.31 3.76
C VAL A 46 0.93 1.11 4.03
N ALA A 47 0.49 1.90 3.06
CA ALA A 47 -0.68 2.75 3.17
C ALA A 47 -1.51 2.78 1.86
N PRO A 48 -2.75 3.27 1.92
CA PRO A 48 -3.46 3.71 0.72
C PRO A 48 -2.78 4.92 0.08
N ASP A 49 -2.92 5.07 -1.24
CA ASP A 49 -2.37 6.22 -1.98
C ASP A 49 -2.93 7.56 -1.46
N CYS A 50 -4.24 7.62 -1.23
CA CYS A 50 -4.88 8.79 -0.65
C CYS A 50 -6.01 8.37 0.30
N SER A 51 -6.80 9.34 0.76
CA SER A 51 -7.95 9.08 1.62
C SER A 51 -8.96 8.13 0.97
N ILE A 52 -9.41 7.14 1.74
CA ILE A 52 -10.47 6.21 1.35
C ILE A 52 -11.89 6.73 1.67
N LYS A 53 -12.04 8.01 2.04
CA LYS A 53 -13.32 8.63 2.41
C LYS A 53 -14.40 8.47 1.35
N TYR A 54 -14.02 8.47 0.08
CA TYR A 54 -14.95 8.46 -1.05
C TYR A 54 -15.39 7.05 -1.48
N LEU A 55 -14.75 6.02 -0.95
CA LEU A 55 -15.10 4.64 -1.26
C LEU A 55 -16.30 4.19 -0.44
N SER A 56 -17.06 3.23 -0.97
CA SER A 56 -18.03 2.50 -0.18
C SER A 56 -17.36 1.85 1.04
N ARG A 57 -18.11 1.69 2.14
CA ARG A 57 -17.60 1.00 3.34
C ARG A 57 -17.14 -0.43 3.03
N GLU A 58 -17.79 -1.09 2.07
CA GLU A 58 -17.43 -2.43 1.61
C GLU A 58 -16.04 -2.41 0.95
N SER A 59 -15.84 -1.56 -0.06
CA SER A 59 -14.56 -1.44 -0.76
C SER A 59 -13.44 -1.00 0.19
N ALA A 60 -13.68 0.01 1.02
CA ALA A 60 -12.73 0.47 2.03
C ALA A 60 -12.28 -0.68 2.95
N ASN A 61 -13.22 -1.46 3.49
CA ASN A 61 -12.89 -2.60 4.34
C ASN A 61 -12.17 -3.71 3.57
N GLY A 62 -12.58 -3.99 2.34
CA GLY A 62 -11.94 -4.98 1.46
C GLY A 62 -10.48 -4.63 1.21
N LYS A 63 -10.21 -3.38 0.83
CA LYS A 63 -8.85 -2.86 0.59
C LYS A 63 -7.98 -2.94 1.84
N LEU A 64 -8.51 -2.57 3.00
CA LEU A 64 -7.78 -2.71 4.27
C LEU A 64 -7.48 -4.18 4.61
N ARG A 65 -8.40 -5.11 4.31
CA ARG A 65 -8.15 -6.55 4.48
C ARG A 65 -7.09 -7.06 3.51
N ALA A 66 -7.12 -6.62 2.26
CA ALA A 66 -6.10 -6.95 1.27
C ALA A 66 -4.72 -6.44 1.68
N MET A 67 -4.64 -5.23 2.24
CA MET A 67 -3.40 -4.69 2.83
C MET A 67 -2.83 -5.60 3.91
N VAL A 68 -3.67 -6.06 4.84
CA VAL A 68 -3.24 -6.96 5.92
C VAL A 68 -2.88 -8.35 5.37
N GLY A 69 -3.60 -8.84 4.37
CA GLY A 69 -3.33 -10.15 3.77
C GLY A 69 -2.09 -10.21 2.89
N GLY A 70 -1.70 -9.09 2.28
CA GLY A 70 -0.52 -9.00 1.41
C GLY A 70 0.79 -8.60 2.11
N ALA A 71 0.71 -8.08 3.34
CA ALA A 71 1.86 -7.73 4.18
C ALA A 71 2.45 -8.95 4.89
#